data_AF-A0A959YJS6-F1
#
_entry.id   AF-A0A959YJS6-F1
#
_cell.length_a   1.000
_cell.length_b   1.000
_cell.length_c   1.000
_cell.angle_alpha   90.00
_cell.angle_beta   90.00
_cell.angle_gamma   90.00
#
_symmetry.space_group_name_H-M   'P 1'
#
loop_
_entity.id
_entity.type
_entity.pdbx_description
1 polymer ?
#
loop_
_entity_poly.entity_id
_entity_poly.type
_entity_poly.pdbx_seq_one_letter_code
_entity_poly.pdbx_strand_id
1 'polypeptide(L)'
;MKRFSFLVLLLLPLSLFAQDKRILQFSGLVMTSDSLRAIPLVNIYSKTSGTGTFTDWKGFFSLVAREGDTIIFSAIGFETAEAVIPDSLPEDRYSMVQLMTGDTIFLAETVIFPWPSREDFRETFLYADIPADQYEIAAKNLEREKLKELGEAYGYDADANQDYYTKQIARELYYAGQNPPIRIFDVFAWKAFIEAWQRGDFKNH
;
A
#
# COMPACT_ATOMS: atom_id res chain seq x y z
N MET A 1 6.23 63.43 -10.65
CA MET A 1 4.82 63.03 -10.81
C MET A 1 4.60 61.66 -11.49
N LYS A 2 5.63 60.95 -11.98
CA LYS A 2 5.47 59.64 -12.65
C LYS A 2 5.40 58.41 -11.71
N ARG A 3 5.74 58.58 -10.42
CA ARG A 3 5.76 57.47 -9.43
C ARG A 3 4.38 57.15 -8.82
N PHE A 4 3.42 58.08 -8.90
CA PHE A 4 2.07 57.88 -8.37
C PHE A 4 1.13 57.14 -9.35
N SER A 5 1.41 57.21 -10.67
CA SER A 5 0.64 56.47 -11.70
C SER A 5 0.78 54.95 -11.60
N PHE A 6 1.92 54.45 -11.13
CA PHE A 6 2.16 52.99 -11.02
C PHE A 6 1.36 52.35 -9.88
N LEU A 7 1.02 53.13 -8.85
CA LEU A 7 0.29 52.65 -7.68
C LEU A 7 -1.23 52.55 -7.92
N VAL A 8 -1.76 53.36 -8.84
CA VAL A 8 -3.17 53.35 -9.24
C VAL A 8 -3.48 52.22 -10.23
N LEU A 9 -2.49 51.78 -11.02
CA LEU A 9 -2.61 50.63 -11.93
C LEU A 9 -2.63 49.27 -11.19
N LEU A 10 -2.19 49.23 -9.93
CA LEU A 10 -2.22 48.03 -9.07
C LEU A 10 -3.59 47.82 -8.40
N LEU A 11 -4.52 48.78 -8.53
CA LEU A 11 -5.83 48.81 -7.86
C LEU A 11 -7.03 48.59 -8.81
N LEU A 12 -6.79 48.25 -10.08
CA LEU A 12 -7.81 47.85 -11.05
C LEU A 12 -7.54 46.42 -11.54
N PRO A 13 -8.49 45.46 -11.48
CA PRO A 13 -9.50 45.17 -10.47
C PRO A 13 -9.32 43.72 -9.92
N LEU A 14 -9.36 43.54 -8.59
CA LEU A 14 -9.57 42.22 -7.97
C LEU A 14 -11.08 41.89 -7.97
N SER A 15 -11.67 41.85 -9.16
CA SER A 15 -12.97 41.19 -9.36
C SER A 15 -12.72 39.73 -9.69
N LEU A 16 -12.06 39.01 -8.76
CA LEU A 16 -12.11 37.56 -8.78
C LEU A 16 -13.54 37.19 -8.40
N PHE A 17 -14.38 36.96 -9.41
CA PHE A 17 -15.64 36.28 -9.20
C PHE A 17 -15.32 34.85 -8.75
N ALA A 18 -15.19 34.66 -7.44
CA ALA A 18 -15.49 33.37 -6.85
C ALA A 18 -16.98 33.12 -7.12
N GLN A 19 -17.28 32.47 -8.24
CA GLN A 19 -18.63 32.03 -8.53
C GLN A 19 -18.92 30.89 -7.55
N ASP A 20 -19.46 31.24 -6.38
CA ASP A 20 -20.07 30.27 -5.49
C ASP A 20 -21.16 29.56 -6.28
N LYS A 21 -20.89 28.30 -6.64
CA LYS A 21 -21.86 27.44 -7.33
C LYS A 21 -23.09 27.34 -6.47
N ARG A 22 -24.26 27.66 -7.05
CA ARG A 22 -25.51 27.63 -6.32
C ARG A 22 -25.78 26.20 -5.84
N ILE A 23 -26.29 26.11 -4.61
CA ILE A 23 -26.71 24.86 -3.98
C ILE A 23 -28.18 24.65 -4.29
N LEU A 24 -28.56 23.44 -4.67
CA LEU A 24 -29.93 23.07 -4.99
C LEU A 24 -30.30 21.72 -4.39
N GLN A 25 -31.60 21.52 -4.21
CA GLN A 25 -32.16 20.22 -3.84
C GLN A 25 -32.34 19.39 -5.10
N PHE A 26 -31.54 18.34 -5.23
CA PHE A 26 -31.68 17.35 -6.28
C PHE A 26 -32.54 16.19 -5.78
N SER A 27 -33.59 15.86 -6.51
CA SER A 27 -34.53 14.79 -6.15
C SER A 27 -34.84 13.95 -7.37
N GLY A 28 -35.39 12.76 -7.16
CA GLY A 28 -35.68 11.93 -8.31
C GLY A 28 -36.13 10.53 -7.97
N LEU A 29 -36.27 9.74 -9.04
CA LEU A 29 -36.69 8.35 -9.00
C LEU A 29 -35.71 7.52 -9.82
N VAL A 30 -35.18 6.45 -9.23
CA VAL A 30 -34.29 5.52 -9.92
C VAL A 30 -35.06 4.27 -10.32
N MET A 31 -35.00 3.91 -11.59
CA MET A 31 -35.72 2.76 -12.16
C MET A 31 -34.85 1.93 -13.10
N THR A 32 -35.25 0.70 -13.37
CA THR A 32 -34.58 -0.14 -14.36
C THR A 32 -34.90 0.32 -15.79
N SER A 33 -33.94 0.22 -16.70
CA SER A 33 -34.15 0.61 -18.11
C SER A 33 -35.07 -0.34 -18.88
N ASP A 34 -35.19 -1.60 -18.45
CA ASP A 34 -35.93 -2.66 -19.15
C ASP A 34 -37.44 -2.68 -18.86
N SER A 35 -37.80 -2.49 -17.59
CA SER A 35 -39.13 -2.76 -17.04
C SER A 35 -39.66 -1.60 -16.20
N LEU A 36 -38.90 -0.50 -16.12
CA LEU A 36 -39.24 0.71 -15.36
C LEU A 36 -39.62 0.40 -13.91
N ARG A 37 -38.98 -0.62 -13.32
CA ARG A 37 -39.19 -0.98 -11.92
C ARG A 37 -38.31 -0.12 -11.05
N ALA A 38 -38.87 0.38 -9.95
CA ALA A 38 -38.11 1.12 -8.96
C ALA A 38 -36.95 0.28 -8.40
N ILE A 39 -35.78 0.90 -8.28
CA ILE A 39 -34.58 0.26 -7.71
C ILE A 39 -34.34 0.84 -6.30
N PRO A 40 -34.53 0.03 -5.24
CA PRO A 40 -34.25 0.47 -3.88
C PRO A 40 -32.76 0.40 -3.54
N LEU A 41 -32.32 1.15 -2.53
CA LEU A 41 -30.96 1.13 -1.98
C LEU A 41 -29.84 1.41 -3.00
N VAL A 42 -30.14 2.19 -4.04
CA VAL A 42 -29.13 2.70 -4.96
C VAL A 42 -28.30 3.74 -4.23
N ASN A 43 -26.98 3.59 -4.26
CA ASN A 43 -26.06 4.59 -3.72
C ASN A 43 -25.96 5.75 -4.70
N ILE A 44 -26.13 6.97 -4.18
CA ILE A 44 -26.09 8.20 -4.95
C ILE A 44 -25.01 9.08 -4.34
N TYR A 45 -24.02 9.45 -5.14
CA TYR A 45 -22.87 10.20 -4.67
C TYR A 45 -22.56 11.37 -5.59
N SER A 46 -22.37 12.56 -5.01
CA SER A 46 -21.83 13.71 -5.72
C SER A 46 -20.30 13.67 -5.73
N LYS A 47 -19.69 13.74 -6.93
CA LYS A 47 -18.23 13.85 -7.09
C LYS A 47 -17.66 15.15 -6.51
N THR A 48 -18.38 16.27 -6.64
CA THR A 48 -17.81 17.60 -6.30
C THR A 48 -18.08 18.00 -4.86
N SER A 49 -19.32 17.81 -4.36
CA SER A 49 -19.68 18.19 -2.99
C SER A 49 -19.36 17.10 -1.96
N GLY A 50 -19.08 15.86 -2.39
CA GLY A 50 -18.80 14.75 -1.49
C GLY A 50 -20.01 14.34 -0.63
N THR A 51 -21.20 14.82 -0.98
CA THR A 51 -22.46 14.46 -0.34
C THR A 51 -23.02 13.21 -1.02
N GLY A 52 -23.68 12.36 -0.23
CA GLY A 52 -24.31 11.15 -0.75
C GLY A 52 -25.60 10.82 -0.03
N THR A 53 -26.44 10.03 -0.69
CA THR A 53 -27.70 9.51 -0.17
C THR A 53 -27.98 8.15 -0.79
N PHE A 54 -29.09 7.53 -0.43
CA PHE A 54 -29.56 6.30 -1.04
C PHE A 54 -31.05 6.37 -1.38
N THR A 55 -31.50 5.54 -2.31
CA THR A 55 -32.93 5.47 -2.66
C THR A 55 -33.76 4.71 -1.61
N ASP A 56 -35.00 5.14 -1.42
CA ASP A 56 -35.97 4.43 -0.59
C ASP A 56 -36.51 3.15 -1.28
N TRP A 57 -37.45 2.46 -0.62
CA TRP A 57 -38.09 1.25 -1.16
C TRP A 57 -38.85 1.45 -2.47
N LYS A 58 -39.21 2.70 -2.81
CA LYS A 58 -39.88 3.07 -4.05
C LYS A 58 -38.92 3.66 -5.06
N GLY A 59 -37.60 3.65 -4.81
CA GLY A 59 -36.58 4.20 -5.69
C GLY A 59 -36.43 5.72 -5.62
N PHE A 60 -37.12 6.40 -4.69
CA PHE A 60 -37.06 7.85 -4.55
C PHE A 60 -35.80 8.28 -3.80
N PHE A 61 -35.22 9.41 -4.19
CA PHE A 61 -34.09 10.01 -3.48
C PHE A 61 -34.20 11.53 -3.38
N SER A 62 -33.48 12.08 -2.40
CA SER A 62 -33.24 13.52 -2.27
C SER A 62 -31.82 13.75 -1.74
N LEU A 63 -31.08 14.62 -2.41
CA LEU A 63 -29.69 14.99 -2.15
C LEU A 63 -29.53 16.51 -2.29
N VAL A 64 -28.65 17.10 -1.49
CA VAL A 64 -28.21 18.48 -1.70
C VAL A 64 -26.98 18.44 -2.61
N ALA A 65 -27.07 19.10 -3.77
CA ALA A 65 -26.04 19.11 -4.80
C ALA A 65 -25.77 20.55 -5.28
N ARG A 66 -24.73 20.72 -6.12
CA ARG A 66 -24.36 22.00 -6.71
C ARG A 66 -24.61 22.01 -8.21
N GLU A 67 -24.72 23.19 -8.78
CA GLU A 67 -24.76 23.36 -10.24
C GLU A 67 -23.48 22.83 -10.90
N GLY A 68 -23.66 22.07 -11.99
CA GLY A 68 -22.55 21.49 -12.76
C GLY A 68 -21.86 20.34 -12.06
N ASP A 69 -22.52 19.77 -11.06
CA ASP A 69 -22.01 18.63 -10.31
C ASP A 69 -22.33 17.32 -11.04
N THR A 70 -21.44 16.34 -10.88
CA THR A 70 -21.61 15.00 -11.46
C THR A 70 -22.06 14.05 -10.36
N ILE A 71 -23.25 13.51 -10.53
CA ILE A 71 -23.87 12.55 -9.62
C ILE A 71 -23.67 11.14 -10.17
N ILE A 72 -23.12 10.28 -9.34
CA ILE A 72 -22.90 8.86 -9.61
C ILE A 72 -24.01 8.06 -8.96
N PHE A 73 -24.59 7.13 -9.70
CA PHE A 73 -25.56 6.15 -9.23
C PHE A 73 -24.94 4.77 -9.33
N SER A 74 -24.86 4.05 -8.22
CA SER A 74 -24.32 2.69 -8.17
C SER A 74 -25.19 1.76 -7.34
N ALA A 75 -25.41 0.55 -7.86
CA ALA A 75 -26.18 -0.49 -7.22
C ALA A 75 -25.62 -1.86 -7.61
N ILE A 76 -25.77 -2.85 -6.73
CA ILE A 76 -25.31 -4.21 -7.00
C ILE A 76 -26.14 -4.80 -8.14
N GLY A 77 -25.47 -5.37 -9.15
CA GLY A 77 -26.11 -5.94 -10.34
C GLY A 77 -26.58 -4.91 -11.35
N PHE A 78 -26.13 -3.65 -11.26
CA PHE A 78 -26.39 -2.60 -12.23
C PHE A 78 -25.09 -1.92 -12.65
N GLU A 79 -25.06 -1.45 -13.90
CA GLU A 79 -23.98 -0.62 -14.40
C GLU A 79 -24.02 0.74 -13.70
N THR A 80 -22.84 1.30 -13.39
CA THR A 80 -22.74 2.62 -12.78
C THR A 80 -23.19 3.68 -13.78
N ALA A 81 -24.17 4.49 -13.39
CA ALA A 81 -24.66 5.59 -14.22
C ALA A 81 -24.17 6.94 -13.68
N GLU A 82 -23.87 7.87 -14.58
CA GLU A 82 -23.49 9.24 -14.22
C GLU A 82 -24.48 10.24 -14.83
N ALA A 83 -24.85 11.24 -14.04
CA ALA A 83 -25.69 12.35 -14.49
C ALA A 83 -25.09 13.69 -14.06
N VAL A 84 -25.08 14.66 -14.97
CA VAL A 84 -24.59 16.01 -14.71
C VAL A 84 -25.77 16.94 -14.45
N ILE A 85 -25.70 17.68 -13.35
CA ILE A 85 -26.71 18.70 -13.02
C ILE A 85 -26.47 19.93 -13.90
N PRO A 86 -27.46 20.39 -14.68
CA PRO A 86 -27.30 21.58 -15.53
C PRO A 86 -26.97 22.84 -14.72
N ASP A 87 -26.10 23.69 -15.27
CA ASP A 87 -25.71 24.97 -14.64
C ASP A 87 -26.78 26.07 -14.78
N SER A 88 -27.74 25.90 -15.67
CA SER A 88 -28.71 26.94 -16.07
C SER A 88 -30.11 26.69 -15.51
N LEU A 89 -30.21 26.27 -14.25
CA LEU A 89 -31.51 26.01 -13.63
C LEU A 89 -32.17 27.33 -13.20
N PRO A 90 -33.49 27.53 -13.40
CA PRO A 90 -34.16 28.73 -12.89
C PRO A 90 -34.46 28.65 -11.40
N GLU A 91 -34.65 27.43 -10.87
CA GLU A 91 -35.08 27.17 -9.49
C GLU A 91 -34.00 26.43 -8.68
N ASP A 92 -34.09 26.51 -7.36
CA ASP A 92 -33.20 25.82 -6.42
C ASP A 92 -33.57 24.33 -6.22
N ARG A 93 -34.39 23.78 -7.13
CA ARG A 93 -34.85 22.39 -7.10
C ARG A 93 -34.71 21.78 -8.49
N TYR A 94 -34.19 20.56 -8.53
CA TYR A 94 -34.04 19.81 -9.77
C TYR A 94 -34.55 18.38 -9.56
N SER A 95 -35.38 17.90 -10.48
CA SER A 95 -35.95 16.56 -10.42
C SER A 95 -35.63 15.77 -11.68
N MET A 96 -35.19 14.53 -11.52
CA MET A 96 -34.82 13.65 -12.63
C MET A 96 -35.26 12.21 -12.39
N VAL A 97 -35.62 11.52 -13.47
CA VAL A 97 -35.74 10.07 -13.47
C VAL A 97 -34.43 9.48 -13.99
N GLN A 98 -33.74 8.70 -13.17
CA GLN A 98 -32.53 7.99 -13.57
C GLN A 98 -32.88 6.55 -13.93
N LEU A 99 -32.50 6.12 -15.13
CA LEU A 99 -32.61 4.72 -15.55
C LEU A 99 -31.26 4.02 -15.37
N MET A 100 -31.27 2.81 -14.81
CA MET A 100 -30.07 1.97 -14.68
C MET A 100 -30.23 0.69 -15.48
N THR A 101 -29.16 0.29 -16.15
CA THR A 101 -29.08 -0.97 -16.90
C THR A 101 -28.53 -2.07 -16.00
N GLY A 102 -29.15 -3.25 -16.02
CA GLY A 102 -28.65 -4.39 -15.26
C GLY A 102 -27.28 -4.81 -15.78
N ASP A 103 -26.32 -4.98 -14.87
CA ASP A 103 -25.00 -5.52 -15.17
C ASP A 103 -24.96 -7.00 -14.76
N THR A 104 -24.53 -7.84 -15.69
CA THR A 104 -24.43 -9.28 -15.44
C THR A 104 -23.03 -9.57 -14.92
N ILE A 105 -22.79 -9.30 -13.64
CA ILE A 105 -21.53 -9.71 -13.01
C ILE A 105 -21.55 -11.22 -12.85
N PHE A 106 -20.83 -11.92 -13.73
CA PHE A 106 -20.52 -13.33 -13.53
C PHE A 106 -19.51 -13.43 -12.39
N LEU A 107 -20.00 -13.72 -11.18
CA LEU A 107 -19.12 -14.15 -10.10
C LEU A 107 -18.45 -15.45 -10.52
N ALA A 108 -17.13 -15.54 -10.34
CA ALA A 108 -16.44 -16.79 -10.54
C ALA A 108 -17.04 -17.84 -9.60
N GLU A 109 -17.57 -18.93 -10.16
CA GLU A 109 -18.10 -20.04 -9.39
C GLU A 109 -16.97 -20.60 -8.51
N THR A 110 -17.15 -20.55 -7.19
CA THR A 110 -16.25 -21.23 -6.26
C THR A 110 -16.79 -22.63 -6.04
N VAL A 111 -16.07 -23.63 -6.53
CA VAL A 111 -16.41 -25.03 -6.31
C VAL A 111 -15.90 -25.43 -4.94
N ILE A 112 -16.80 -25.51 -3.96
CA ILE A 112 -16.48 -26.02 -2.62
C ILE A 112 -16.48 -27.55 -2.70
N PHE A 113 -15.29 -28.14 -2.71
CA PHE A 113 -15.15 -29.60 -2.65
C PHE A 113 -15.35 -30.09 -1.21
N PRO A 114 -16.24 -31.08 -0.97
CA PRO A 114 -16.26 -31.79 0.29
C PRO A 114 -14.97 -32.61 0.41
N TRP A 115 -14.28 -32.50 1.55
CA TRP A 115 -13.09 -33.30 1.80
C TRP A 115 -13.46 -34.79 1.87
N PRO A 116 -12.70 -35.69 1.22
CA PRO A 116 -13.06 -37.12 1.10
C PRO A 116 -13.16 -37.85 2.44
N SER A 117 -12.32 -37.51 3.42
CA SER A 117 -12.33 -38.11 4.76
C SER A 117 -11.70 -37.18 5.81
N ARG A 118 -11.96 -37.44 7.10
CA ARG A 118 -11.40 -36.68 8.24
C ARG A 118 -9.88 -36.82 8.33
N GLU A 119 -9.37 -38.01 8.03
CA GLU A 119 -7.94 -38.32 7.99
C GLU A 119 -7.25 -37.54 6.86
N ASP A 120 -7.81 -37.53 5.65
CA ASP A 120 -7.25 -36.79 4.51
C ASP A 120 -7.24 -35.27 4.76
N PHE A 121 -8.27 -34.74 5.44
CA PHE A 121 -8.28 -33.35 5.89
C PHE A 121 -7.16 -33.07 6.89
N ARG A 122 -6.92 -33.96 7.86
CA ARG A 122 -5.87 -33.78 8.87
C ARG A 122 -4.49 -33.72 8.21
N GLU A 123 -4.20 -34.68 7.33
CA GLU A 123 -2.93 -34.72 6.60
C GLU A 123 -2.77 -33.50 5.71
N THR A 124 -3.78 -33.17 4.91
CA THR A 124 -3.70 -32.03 3.99
C THR A 124 -3.61 -30.69 4.73
N PHE A 125 -4.29 -30.54 5.87
CA PHE A 125 -4.20 -29.35 6.72
C PHE A 125 -2.82 -29.24 7.39
N LEU A 126 -2.25 -30.36 7.82
CA LEU A 126 -0.94 -30.39 8.47
C LEU A 126 0.20 -30.06 7.49
N TYR A 127 0.05 -30.47 6.23
CA TYR A 127 1.04 -30.27 5.16
C TYR A 127 0.65 -29.18 4.15
N ALA A 128 -0.42 -28.42 4.43
CA ALA A 128 -0.83 -27.34 3.56
C ALA A 128 0.27 -26.27 3.50
N ASP A 129 0.75 -25.97 2.29
CA ASP A 129 1.63 -24.84 2.06
C ASP A 129 0.77 -23.56 2.08
N ILE A 130 0.65 -22.98 3.27
CA ILE A 130 -0.08 -21.72 3.46
C ILE A 130 0.85 -20.60 3.00
N PRO A 131 0.44 -19.77 2.02
CA PRO A 131 1.27 -18.66 1.58
C PRO A 131 1.59 -17.74 2.76
N ALA A 132 2.88 -17.49 2.98
CA ALA A 132 3.37 -16.70 4.08
C ALA A 132 2.82 -15.27 4.03
N ASP A 133 2.42 -14.74 5.19
CA ASP A 133 2.02 -13.35 5.32
C ASP A 133 3.21 -12.42 4.98
N GLN A 134 2.92 -11.19 4.55
CA GLN A 134 3.92 -10.17 4.24
C GLN A 134 4.88 -9.93 5.41
N TYR A 135 4.40 -10.08 6.65
CA TYR A 135 5.23 -10.00 7.85
C TYR A 135 6.26 -11.13 7.95
N GLU A 136 5.86 -12.37 7.66
CA GLU A 136 6.75 -13.53 7.70
C GLU A 136 7.79 -13.50 6.56
N ILE A 137 7.39 -13.01 5.38
CA ILE A 137 8.30 -12.77 4.26
C ILE A 137 9.37 -11.74 4.64
N ALA A 138 8.96 -10.64 5.30
CA ALA A 138 9.88 -9.63 5.78
C ALA A 138 10.84 -10.18 6.86
N ALA A 139 10.32 -10.98 7.79
CA ALA A 139 11.13 -11.63 8.82
C ALA A 139 12.18 -12.60 8.25
N LYS A 140 11.79 -13.44 7.29
CA LYS A 140 12.71 -14.35 6.57
C LYS A 140 13.77 -13.59 5.76
N ASN A 141 13.41 -12.45 5.17
CA ASN A 141 14.39 -11.61 4.45
C ASN A 141 15.36 -10.88 5.38
N LEU A 142 14.95 -10.62 6.63
CA LEU A 142 15.80 -10.05 7.68
C LEU A 142 16.58 -11.11 8.47
N GLU A 143 16.40 -12.39 8.14
CA GLU A 143 17.05 -13.47 8.84
C GLU A 143 18.57 -13.34 8.75
N ARG A 144 19.24 -13.55 9.89
CA ARG A 144 20.66 -13.28 10.08
C ARG A 144 21.53 -14.01 9.07
N GLU A 145 21.12 -15.19 8.61
CA GLU A 145 21.83 -15.95 7.58
C GLU A 145 21.76 -15.26 6.21
N LYS A 146 20.61 -14.71 5.83
CA LYS A 146 20.44 -14.00 4.56
C LYS A 146 21.13 -12.63 4.58
N LEU A 147 21.12 -11.94 5.72
CA LEU A 147 21.92 -10.72 5.93
C LEU A 147 23.43 -11.02 5.88
N LYS A 148 23.85 -12.16 6.41
CA LYS A 148 25.24 -12.62 6.33
C LYS A 148 25.63 -12.98 4.90
N GLU A 149 24.78 -13.73 4.19
CA GLU A 149 24.96 -14.08 2.78
C GLU A 149 24.99 -12.84 1.88
N LEU A 150 24.10 -11.86 2.09
CA LEU A 150 24.13 -10.57 1.41
C LEU A 150 25.41 -9.79 1.73
N GLY A 151 25.87 -9.81 2.99
CA GLY A 151 27.14 -9.19 3.38
C GLY A 151 28.38 -9.88 2.80
N GLU A 152 28.28 -11.16 2.45
CA GLU A 152 29.34 -11.92 1.76
C GLU A 152 29.28 -11.74 0.23
N ALA A 153 28.07 -11.63 -0.34
CA ALA A 153 27.83 -11.49 -1.78
C ALA A 153 28.04 -10.06 -2.30
N TYR A 154 27.62 -9.06 -1.53
CA TYR A 154 27.97 -7.67 -1.77
C TYR A 154 29.33 -7.42 -1.14
N GLY A 155 30.39 -7.67 -1.91
CA GLY A 155 31.77 -7.46 -1.47
C GLY A 155 31.97 -6.11 -0.79
N TYR A 156 32.71 -6.14 0.32
CA TYR A 156 32.98 -4.97 1.16
C TYR A 156 33.34 -3.74 0.32
N ASP A 157 32.54 -2.67 0.47
CA ASP A 157 32.88 -1.36 -0.04
C ASP A 157 34.22 -0.89 0.58
N ALA A 158 34.95 0.01 -0.07
CA ALA A 158 36.32 0.38 0.33
C ALA A 158 36.44 0.78 1.81
N ASP A 159 35.43 1.46 2.35
CA ASP A 159 35.33 1.84 3.77
C ASP A 159 35.06 0.65 4.71
N ALA A 160 34.27 -0.34 4.27
CA ALA A 160 33.96 -1.52 5.08
C ALA A 160 35.16 -2.46 5.23
N ASN A 161 35.99 -2.58 4.17
CA ASN A 161 37.26 -3.29 4.24
C ASN A 161 38.24 -2.64 5.22
N GLN A 162 38.32 -1.31 5.20
CA GLN A 162 39.19 -0.54 6.10
C GLN A 162 38.78 -0.71 7.57
N ASP A 163 37.48 -0.66 7.87
CA ASP A 163 36.97 -0.91 9.23
C ASP A 163 37.24 -2.36 9.69
N TYR A 164 37.06 -3.35 8.80
CA TYR A 164 37.39 -4.74 9.10
C TYR A 164 38.89 -4.92 9.42
N TYR A 165 39.76 -4.34 8.59
CA TYR A 165 41.22 -4.40 8.78
C TYR A 165 41.64 -3.67 10.06
N THR A 166 41.05 -2.52 10.34
CA THR A 166 41.28 -1.75 11.57
C THR A 166 40.83 -2.53 12.81
N LYS A 167 39.70 -3.26 12.74
CA LYS A 167 39.24 -4.14 13.82
C LYS A 167 40.11 -5.37 14.03
N GLN A 168 40.77 -5.89 12.98
CA GLN A 168 41.78 -6.94 13.14
C GLN A 168 43.02 -6.39 13.83
N ILE A 169 43.55 -5.27 13.36
CA ILE A 169 44.70 -4.59 13.98
C ILE A 169 44.38 -4.23 15.44
N ALA A 170 43.19 -3.69 15.73
CA ALA A 170 42.78 -3.35 17.09
C ALA A 170 42.71 -4.59 18.01
N ARG A 171 42.30 -5.75 17.48
CA ARG A 171 42.32 -7.01 18.22
C ARG A 171 43.74 -7.48 18.50
N GLU A 172 44.65 -7.37 17.53
CA GLU A 172 46.07 -7.68 17.76
C GLU A 172 46.71 -6.70 18.76
N LEU A 173 46.40 -5.41 18.65
CA LEU A 173 46.86 -4.37 19.57
C LEU A 173 46.29 -4.52 20.98
N TYR A 174 45.08 -5.05 21.14
CA TYR A 174 44.51 -5.37 22.44
C TYR A 174 45.38 -6.39 23.21
N TYR A 175 46.05 -7.29 22.48
CA TYR A 175 47.06 -8.18 23.04
C TYR A 175 48.47 -7.59 23.05
N ALA A 176 48.73 -6.49 22.33
CA ALA A 176 49.99 -5.77 22.37
C ALA A 176 50.04 -4.83 23.58
N GLY A 177 50.54 -5.35 24.71
CA GLY A 177 50.67 -4.61 25.97
C GLY A 177 50.29 -5.43 27.20
N GLN A 178 49.63 -6.57 26.99
CA GLN A 178 49.47 -7.63 28.00
C GLN A 178 50.30 -8.84 27.59
N ASN A 179 50.75 -9.64 28.56
CA ASN A 179 51.49 -10.85 28.23
C ASN A 179 50.54 -11.79 27.45
N PRO A 180 50.89 -12.20 26.22
CA PRO A 180 50.01 -13.03 25.40
C PRO A 180 49.63 -14.30 26.18
N PRO A 181 48.36 -14.75 26.10
CA PRO A 181 47.89 -15.88 26.88
C PRO A 181 48.77 -17.11 26.60
N ILE A 182 49.37 -17.66 27.65
CA ILE A 182 50.29 -18.78 27.55
C ILE A 182 49.50 -20.00 27.05
N ARG A 183 49.81 -20.47 25.84
CA ARG A 183 49.07 -21.56 25.15
C ARG A 183 49.42 -22.97 25.66
N ILE A 184 49.94 -23.11 26.88
CA ILE A 184 50.40 -24.40 27.44
C ILE A 184 49.27 -25.39 27.71
N PHE A 185 48.02 -24.94 27.81
CA PHE A 185 46.84 -25.80 27.98
C PHE A 185 46.01 -25.98 26.70
N ASP A 186 46.47 -25.42 25.57
CA ASP A 186 45.80 -25.58 24.27
C ASP A 186 46.34 -26.81 23.54
N VAL A 187 45.51 -27.85 23.43
CA VAL A 187 45.85 -29.14 22.83
C VAL A 187 46.19 -29.01 21.34
N PHE A 188 45.61 -28.03 20.63
CA PHE A 188 45.90 -27.81 19.22
C PHE A 188 47.25 -27.12 19.01
N ALA A 189 47.64 -26.24 19.93
CA ALA A 189 48.96 -25.62 19.91
C ALA A 189 50.08 -26.66 20.13
N TRP A 190 49.86 -27.65 21.01
CA TRP A 190 50.80 -28.77 21.19
C TRP A 190 50.92 -29.65 19.96
N LYS A 191 49.81 -29.94 19.28
CA LYS A 191 49.85 -30.69 18.02
C LYS A 191 50.67 -29.94 16.97
N ALA A 192 50.41 -28.65 16.77
CA ALA A 192 51.15 -27.83 15.82
C ALA A 192 52.65 -27.74 16.18
N PHE A 193 52.99 -27.66 17.46
CA PHE A 193 54.37 -27.68 17.94
C PHE A 193 55.07 -29.02 17.66
N ILE A 194 54.42 -30.14 17.98
CA ILE A 194 54.96 -31.49 17.71
C ILE A 194 55.18 -31.68 16.21
N GLU A 195 54.24 -31.23 15.39
CA GLU A 195 54.37 -31.27 13.93
C GLU A 195 55.52 -30.39 13.44
N ALA A 196 55.67 -29.17 13.96
CA ALA A 196 56.79 -28.29 13.62
C ALA A 196 58.15 -28.87 14.04
N TRP A 197 58.20 -29.52 15.20
CA TRP A 197 59.38 -30.23 15.68
C TRP A 197 59.75 -31.40 14.77
N GLN A 198 58.76 -32.20 14.33
CA GLN A 198 58.96 -33.29 13.39
C GLN A 198 59.42 -32.82 12.01
N ARG A 199 58.92 -31.67 11.55
CA ARG A 199 59.37 -31.02 10.31
C ARG A 199 60.79 -30.43 10.40
N GLY A 200 61.34 -30.31 11.61
CA GLY A 200 62.68 -29.79 11.83
C GLY A 200 62.76 -28.26 11.82
N ASP A 201 61.63 -27.58 12.00
CA ASP A 201 61.52 -26.11 11.93
C ASP A 201 62.44 -25.41 12.97
N PHE A 202 62.91 -26.14 14.00
CA PHE A 202 63.77 -25.64 15.08
C PHE A 202 65.24 -26.10 15.01
N LYS A 203 65.68 -26.79 13.94
CA LYS A 203 67.04 -27.35 13.83
C LYS A 203 68.11 -26.37 13.32
N ASN A 204 67.79 -25.09 13.18
CA ASN A 204 68.77 -24.08 12.75
C ASN A 204 68.88 -22.93 13.75
N HIS A 205 69.74 -23.13 14.75
CA HIS A 205 70.74 -22.19 15.27
C HIS A 205 71.78 -22.97 16.07
#